data_AF-A0A383C0H5-F1
#
_entry.id   AF-A0A383C0H5-F1
#
_cell.length_a   1.000
_cell.length_b   1.000
_cell.length_c   1.000
_cell.angle_alpha   90.00
_cell.angle_beta   90.00
_cell.angle_gamma   90.00
#
_symmetry.space_group_name_H-M   'P 1'
#
loop_
_entity.id
_entity.type
_entity.pdbx_description
1 polymer ?
#
loop_
_entity_poly.entity_id
_entity_poly.type
_entity_poly.pdbx_seq_one_letter_code
_entity_poly.pdbx_strand_id
1 'polypeptide(L)' 'RSACIFGCGGSIPFVAKLTDAIPNTQPLCLGPYDPESRMHEPGESLSMADLLGCTRSILHLIARIEKAF' A
#
# COMPACT_ATOMS: atom_id res chain seq x y z
N ARG A 1 -1.76 1.39 16.21
CA ARG A 1 -1.22 2.45 15.34
C ARG A 1 -2.33 2.88 14.39
N SER A 2 -2.52 4.18 14.16
CA SER A 2 -3.50 4.68 13.19
C SER A 2 -2.99 4.47 11.77
N ALA A 3 -3.87 4.17 10.82
CA ALA A 3 -3.51 4.15 9.40
C ALA A 3 -3.11 5.56 8.95
N CYS A 4 -2.00 5.68 8.23
CA CYS A 4 -1.55 6.93 7.64
C CYS A 4 -1.99 6.95 6.17
N ILE A 5 -2.79 7.94 5.79
CA ILE A 5 -3.09 8.24 4.39
C ILE A 5 -2.14 9.38 4.00
N PHE A 6 -1.20 9.11 3.09
CA PHE A 6 -0.25 10.10 2.61
C PHE A 6 -0.12 10.00 1.08
N GLY A 7 0.08 11.14 0.42
CA GLY A 7 0.50 11.17 -0.97
C GLY A 7 2.01 10.93 -1.05
N CYS A 8 2.45 9.86 -1.72
CA CYS A 8 3.86 9.46 -1.72
C CYS A 8 4.78 10.32 -2.61
N GLY A 9 4.26 11.30 -3.36
CA GLY A 9 5.03 12.10 -4.33
C GLY A 9 5.55 11.32 -5.56
N GLY A 10 5.58 9.99 -5.51
CA GLY A 10 5.92 9.09 -6.61
C GLY A 10 4.75 8.74 -7.53
N SER A 11 5.04 8.03 -8.62
CA SER A 11 4.03 7.57 -9.59
C SER A 11 3.97 6.05 -9.69
N ILE A 12 2.76 5.51 -9.84
CA ILE A 12 2.52 4.09 -10.16
C ILE A 12 1.71 4.04 -11.47
N PRO A 13 2.36 4.10 -12.65
CA PRO A 13 1.67 4.23 -13.94
C PRO A 13 0.67 3.11 -14.25
N PHE A 14 0.89 1.93 -13.66
CA PHE A 14 -0.03 0.80 -13.81
C PHE A 14 -1.40 1.07 -13.18
N VAL A 15 -1.47 1.82 -12.07
CA VAL A 15 -2.75 2.18 -11.44
C VAL A 15 -3.60 3.02 -12.39
N ALA A 16 -2.98 3.99 -13.09
CA ALA A 16 -3.69 4.79 -14.09
C ALA A 16 -4.22 3.94 -15.26
N LYS A 17 -3.39 3.05 -15.81
CA LYS A 17 -3.82 2.10 -16.85
C LYS A 17 -4.95 1.18 -16.38
N LEU A 18 -4.91 0.76 -15.11
CA LEU A 18 -5.93 -0.11 -14.53
C LEU A 18 -7.27 0.63 -14.33
N THR A 19 -7.24 1.87 -13.86
CA THR A 19 -8.46 2.69 -13.70
C THR A 19 -9.10 3.04 -15.04
N ASP A 20 -8.29 3.25 -16.08
CA ASP A 20 -8.80 3.47 -17.44
C ASP A 20 -9.47 2.20 -18.01
N ALA A 21 -8.88 1.02 -17.73
CA ALA A 21 -9.39 -0.26 -18.23
C ALA A 21 -10.63 -0.76 -17.45
N ILE A 22 -10.76 -0.42 -16.17
CA ILE A 22 -11.87 -0.86 -15.31
C ILE A 22 -12.55 0.37 -14.67
N PRO A 23 -13.35 1.11 -15.46
CA PRO A 23 -13.97 2.34 -14.98
C PRO A 23 -14.88 2.08 -13.78
N ASN A 24 -14.97 3.07 -12.88
CA ASN A 24 -15.71 3.00 -11.60
C ASN A 24 -15.10 2.07 -10.53
N THR A 25 -13.90 1.55 -10.74
CA THR A 25 -13.15 0.84 -9.69
C THR A 25 -12.37 1.81 -8.82
N GLN A 26 -12.45 1.65 -7.50
CA GLN A 26 -11.61 2.39 -6.56
C GLN A 26 -10.34 1.58 -6.25
N PRO A 27 -9.15 1.97 -6.75
CA PRO A 27 -7.92 1.27 -6.43
C PRO A 27 -7.51 1.50 -4.99
N LEU A 28 -7.07 0.43 -4.30
CA LEU A 28 -6.46 0.51 -2.98
C LEU A 28 -5.00 0.06 -3.08
N CYS A 29 -4.07 1.02 -2.96
CA CYS A 29 -2.64 0.75 -2.93
C CYS A 29 -2.16 0.67 -1.48
N LEU A 30 -1.56 -0.46 -1.10
CA LEU A 30 -1.03 -0.70 0.24
C LEU A 30 0.42 -1.17 0.13
N GLY A 31 1.26 -0.74 1.06
CA GLY A 31 2.63 -1.21 1.17
C GLY A 31 3.23 -0.83 2.52
N PRO A 32 4.26 -1.56 2.99
CA PRO A 32 5.05 -1.12 4.13
C PRO A 32 5.89 0.09 3.73
N TYR A 33 5.92 1.09 4.60
CA TYR A 33 6.76 2.26 4.44
C TYR A 33 7.12 2.80 5.81
N ASP A 34 8.39 3.10 6.00
CA ASP A 34 8.89 3.81 7.16
C ASP A 34 9.83 4.97 6.71
N PRO A 35 10.07 5.98 7.55
CA PRO A 35 10.93 7.11 7.19
C PRO A 35 12.37 6.74 6.82
N GLU A 36 12.85 5.58 7.28
CA GLU A 36 14.23 5.08 7.08
C GLU A 36 14.35 4.15 5.85
N SER A 37 13.25 3.95 5.11
CA SER A 37 13.24 3.00 3.99
C SER A 37 14.16 3.41 2.84
N ARG A 38 14.39 4.73 2.64
CA ARG A 38 15.35 5.29 1.65
C ARG A 38 15.25 4.66 0.26
N MET A 39 14.01 4.46 -0.20
CA MET A 39 13.72 3.82 -1.48
C MET A 39 14.46 4.55 -2.61
N HIS A 40 15.20 3.81 -3.43
CA HIS A 40 16.04 4.33 -4.52
C HIS A 40 17.31 5.08 -4.10
N GLU A 41 17.77 4.95 -2.85
CA GLU A 41 19.01 5.55 -2.37
C GLU A 41 19.93 4.51 -1.66
N PRO A 42 21.25 4.76 -1.54
CA PRO A 42 22.12 3.92 -0.73
C PRO A 42 21.65 3.83 0.72
N GLY A 43 21.62 2.61 1.26
CA GLY A 43 21.06 2.32 2.57
C GLY A 43 19.56 2.08 2.56
N GLU A 44 18.97 1.82 1.38
CA GLU A 44 17.60 1.30 1.25
C GLU A 44 17.36 0.14 2.22
N SER A 45 16.25 0.22 2.94
CA SER A 45 15.91 -0.72 4.00
C SER A 45 14.40 -0.97 4.08
N LEU A 46 14.03 -2.01 4.82
CA LEU A 46 12.63 -2.39 5.03
C LEU A 46 12.42 -2.77 6.50
N SER A 47 11.59 -2.00 7.20
CA SER A 47 11.15 -2.37 8.55
C SER A 47 10.40 -3.69 8.55
N MET A 48 10.94 -4.69 9.24
CA MET A 48 10.27 -5.98 9.44
C MET A 48 8.95 -5.82 10.21
N ALA A 49 8.89 -4.86 11.14
CA ALA A 49 7.67 -4.58 11.89
C ALA A 49 6.55 -4.07 10.97
N ASP A 50 6.89 -3.16 10.04
CA ASP A 50 5.91 -2.57 9.12
C ASP A 50 5.58 -3.52 7.97
N LEU A 51 6.53 -4.32 7.48
CA LEU A 51 6.26 -5.43 6.54
C LEU A 51 5.24 -6.40 7.13
N LEU A 52 5.53 -6.98 8.30
CA LEU A 52 4.64 -7.95 8.93
C LEU A 52 3.30 -7.31 9.34
N GLY A 53 3.31 -6.05 9.75
CA GLY A 53 2.10 -5.27 10.04
C GLY A 53 1.23 -5.09 8.80
N CYS A 54 1.82 -4.66 7.69
CA CYS A 54 1.14 -4.50 6.40
C CYS A 54 0.56 -5.84 5.91
N THR A 55 1.35 -6.93 5.95
CA THR A 55 0.88 -8.27 5.57
C THR A 55 -0.32 -8.70 6.40
N ARG A 56 -0.28 -8.55 7.74
CA ARG A 56 -1.43 -8.89 8.59
C ARG A 56 -2.65 -8.05 8.23
N SER A 57 -2.50 -6.76 7.98
CA SER A 57 -3.60 -5.88 7.57
C SER A 57 -4.22 -6.33 6.24
N ILE A 58 -3.41 -6.69 5.25
CA ILE A 58 -3.88 -7.23 3.96
C ILE A 58 -4.65 -8.55 4.18
N LEU A 59 -4.11 -9.46 4.99
CA LEU A 59 -4.79 -10.71 5.34
C LEU A 59 -6.14 -10.45 6.02
N HIS A 60 -6.19 -9.51 6.96
CA HIS A 60 -7.44 -9.15 7.64
C HIS A 60 -8.45 -8.53 6.68
N LEU A 61 -8.03 -7.67 5.76
CA LEU A 61 -8.87 -7.09 4.73
C LEU A 61 -9.48 -8.17 3.84
N ILE A 62 -8.65 -9.04 3.26
CA ILE A 62 -9.11 -10.13 2.38
C ILE A 62 -10.06 -11.07 3.13
N ALA A 63 -9.70 -11.47 4.36
CA ALA A 63 -10.52 -12.39 5.16
C ALA A 63 -11.86 -11.80 5.63
N ARG A 64 -12.08 -10.49 5.48
CA ARG A 64 -13.29 -9.79 5.96
C ARG A 64 -13.88 -8.86 4.91
N ILE A 65 -13.49 -8.99 3.65
CA ILE A 65 -13.89 -8.04 2.61
C ILE A 65 -15.42 -8.02 2.42
N GLU A 66 -16.07 -9.19 2.54
CA GLU A 66 -17.53 -9.37 2.52
C GLU A 66 -18.28 -8.76 3.72
N LYS A 67 -17.56 -8.29 4.74
CA LYS A 67 -18.17 -7.54 5.86
C LYS A 67 -18.04 -6.04 5.67
N ALA A 68 -17.14 -5.60 4.79
CA ALA A 68 -16.88 -4.20 4.49
C ALA A 68 -17.72 -3.71 3.29
N PHE A 69 -18.13 -4.65 2.42
CA PHE A 69 -18.96 -4.46 1.23
C PHE A 69 -20.03 -5.54 1.20
#